data_AF-A0A6J7TLE8-F1
#
_entry.id   AF-A0A6J7TLE8-F1
#
_cell.length_a   1.000
_cell.length_b   1.000
_cell.length_c   1.000
_cell.angle_alpha   90.00
_cell.angle_beta   90.00
_cell.angle_gamma   90.00
#
_symmetry.space_group_name_H-M   'P 1'
#
loop_
_entity.id
_entity.type
_entity.pdbx_description
1 polymer ?
#
loop_
_entity_poly.entity_id
_entity_poly.type
_entity_poly.pdbx_seq_one_letter_code
_entity_poly.pdbx_strand_id
1 'polypeptide(L)'
;MTMGSILRSTMNAAIGVVALVMILGELGLNVAPIIASASVLGLAVSLGAQNIVKDMVSGIFMLFEDQYGVGDHIIINESEGTVESVGLRVTTVRSTDGTLWYVRNGEILKLGNKSQP
;
A
#
# COMPACT_ATOMS: atom_id res chain seq x y z
N MET A 1 -4.05 0.49 19.53
CA MET A 1 -3.59 -0.73 20.22
C MET A 1 -3.85 -2.02 19.44
N THR A 2 -4.91 -2.11 18.62
CA THR A 2 -5.24 -3.33 17.83
C THR A 2 -4.28 -3.62 16.69
N MET A 3 -3.77 -2.60 15.99
CA MET A 3 -2.88 -2.82 14.83
C MET A 3 -1.52 -3.41 15.26
N GLY A 4 -0.99 -2.96 16.40
CA GLY A 4 0.24 -3.48 16.96
C GLY A 4 0.11 -4.92 17.47
N SER A 5 -1.05 -5.32 18.00
CA SER A 5 -1.27 -6.71 18.43
C SER A 5 -1.45 -7.65 17.25
N ILE A 6 -2.17 -7.22 16.21
CA ILE A 6 -2.33 -8.02 14.97
C ILE A 6 -0.97 -8.24 14.31
N LEU A 7 -0.17 -7.18 14.16
CA LEU A 7 1.16 -7.30 13.53
C LEU A 7 2.05 -8.27 14.31
N ARG A 8 2.11 -8.15 15.64
CA ARG A 8 2.88 -9.07 16.49
C ARG A 8 2.38 -10.50 16.38
N SER A 9 1.06 -10.71 16.38
CA SER A 9 0.47 -12.05 16.24
C SER A 9 0.84 -12.69 14.89
N THR A 10 0.74 -11.93 13.79
CA THR A 10 1.11 -12.39 12.46
C THR A 10 2.61 -12.69 12.37
N MET A 11 3.45 -11.83 12.95
CA MET A 11 4.91 -12.01 12.94
C MET A 11 5.31 -13.25 13.75
N ASN A 12 4.72 -13.46 14.93
CA ASN A 12 4.96 -14.65 15.74
C ASN A 12 4.52 -15.93 15.02
N ALA A 13 3.36 -15.91 14.34
CA ALA A 13 2.90 -17.04 13.55
C ALA A 13 3.87 -17.35 12.39
N ALA A 14 4.32 -16.33 11.66
CA ALA A 14 5.29 -16.48 10.56
C ALA A 14 6.63 -17.05 11.06
N ILE A 15 7.16 -16.52 12.16
CA ILE A 15 8.39 -17.03 12.79
C ILE A 15 8.20 -18.49 13.22
N GLY A 16 7.06 -18.83 13.84
CA GLY A 16 6.74 -20.19 14.26
C GLY A 16 6.71 -21.18 13.10
N VAL A 17 6.14 -20.79 11.95
CA VAL A 17 6.13 -21.62 10.72
C VAL A 17 7.55 -21.83 10.21
N VAL A 18 8.37 -20.78 10.13
CA VAL A 18 9.76 -20.90 9.66
C VAL A 18 10.57 -21.81 10.59
N ALA A 19 10.46 -21.62 11.90
CA ALA A 19 11.14 -22.44 12.90
C ALA A 19 10.73 -23.93 12.80
N LEU A 20 9.43 -24.21 12.61
CA LEU A 20 8.94 -25.57 12.41
C LEU A 20 9.55 -26.22 11.15
N VAL A 21 9.58 -25.50 10.03
CA VAL A 21 10.18 -25.99 8.79
C VAL A 21 11.67 -26.30 8.98
N MET A 22 12.41 -25.43 9.67
CA MET A 22 13.83 -25.66 9.99
C MET A 22 14.03 -26.93 10.83
N ILE A 23 13.22 -27.13 11.88
CA ILE A 23 13.29 -28.33 12.74
C ILE A 23 13.01 -29.60 11.93
N LEU A 24 12.00 -29.59 11.05
CA LEU A 24 11.69 -30.75 10.21
C LEU A 24 12.85 -31.09 9.26
N GLY A 25 13.57 -30.09 8.76
CA GLY A 25 14.78 -30.28 7.95
C GLY A 25 15.90 -30.99 8.71
N GLU A 26 16.15 -30.59 9.96
CA GLU A 26 17.17 -31.23 10.82
C GLU A 26 16.81 -32.67 11.19
N LEU A 27 15.51 -33.00 11.25
CA LEU A 27 15.03 -34.37 11.46
C LEU A 27 15.18 -35.27 10.20
N GLY A 28 15.74 -34.74 9.11
CA GLY A 28 15.94 -35.46 7.85
C GLY A 28 14.68 -35.57 6.98
N LEU A 29 13.62 -34.81 7.29
CA LEU A 29 12.42 -34.78 6.46
C LEU A 29 12.64 -33.86 5.26
N ASN A 30 12.11 -34.25 4.10
CA ASN A 30 12.17 -33.41 2.91
C ASN A 30 11.21 -32.22 3.05
N VAL A 31 11.76 -31.03 3.28
CA VAL A 31 11.01 -29.78 3.41
C VAL A 31 10.67 -29.12 2.06
N ALA A 32 11.22 -29.60 0.94
CA ALA A 32 10.99 -29.01 -0.38
C ALA A 32 9.49 -28.89 -0.74
N PRO A 33 8.63 -29.89 -0.49
CA PRO A 33 7.19 -29.76 -0.74
C PRO A 33 6.51 -28.68 0.10
N ILE A 34 6.96 -28.47 1.35
CA ILE A 34 6.41 -27.46 2.26
C ILE A 34 6.81 -26.07 1.78
N ILE A 35 8.07 -25.89 1.38
CA ILE A 35 8.55 -24.61 0.84
C ILE A 35 7.84 -24.29 -0.48
N ALA A 36 7.65 -25.29 -1.35
CA ALA A 36 6.92 -25.12 -2.60
C ALA A 36 5.47 -24.65 -2.35
N SER A 37 4.74 -25.27 -1.40
CA SER A 37 3.37 -24.88 -1.09
C SER A 37 3.29 -23.51 -0.40
N ALA A 38 4.21 -23.21 0.52
CA ALA A 38 4.33 -21.90 1.15
C ALA A 38 4.60 -20.79 0.12
N SER A 39 5.34 -21.08 -0.94
CA SER A 39 5.63 -20.10 -2.00
C SER A 39 4.37 -19.71 -2.79
N VAL A 40 3.50 -20.67 -3.11
CA VAL A 40 2.22 -20.40 -3.78
C VAL A 40 1.30 -19.56 -2.89
N LEU A 41 1.23 -19.88 -1.59
CA LEU A 41 0.48 -19.08 -0.62
C LEU A 41 1.05 -17.66 -0.48
N GLY A 42 2.39 -17.54 -0.41
CA GLY A 42 3.08 -16.25 -0.36
C GLY A 42 2.79 -15.38 -1.59
N LEU A 43 2.71 -15.99 -2.78
CA LEU A 43 2.30 -15.31 -4.00
C LEU A 43 0.86 -14.80 -3.93
N ALA A 44 -0.08 -15.61 -3.44
CA ALA A 44 -1.47 -15.17 -3.30
C ALA A 44 -1.60 -13.95 -2.35
N VAL A 45 -0.86 -13.95 -1.25
CA VAL A 45 -0.84 -12.82 -0.30
C VAL A 45 -0.22 -11.57 -0.92
N SER A 46 0.88 -11.70 -1.66
CA SER A 46 1.55 -10.55 -2.29
C SER A 46 0.71 -9.93 -3.41
N LEU A 47 -0.01 -10.75 -4.19
CA LEU A 47 -0.98 -10.27 -5.17
C LEU A 47 -2.14 -9.51 -4.48
N GLY A 48 -2.63 -9.99 -3.33
CA GLY A 48 -3.65 -9.29 -2.55
C GLY A 48 -3.18 -7.94 -2.00
N ALA A 49 -1.89 -7.82 -1.68
CA ALA A 49 -1.28 -6.59 -1.16
C ALA A 49 -0.81 -5.61 -2.26
N GLN A 50 -0.83 -6.02 -3.53
CA GLN A 50 -0.23 -5.28 -4.65
C GLN A 50 -0.69 -3.83 -4.73
N ASN A 51 -2.00 -3.59 -4.58
CA ASN A 51 -2.57 -2.24 -4.65
C ASN A 51 -2.07 -1.33 -3.52
N ILE A 52 -1.89 -1.85 -2.31
CA ILE A 52 -1.38 -1.08 -1.17
C ILE A 52 0.06 -0.64 -1.44
N VAL A 53 0.88 -1.56 -1.94
CA VAL A 53 2.28 -1.26 -2.29
C VAL A 53 2.32 -0.21 -3.41
N LYS A 54 1.49 -0.36 -4.44
CA LYS A 54 1.36 0.62 -5.52
C LYS A 54 0.99 2.00 -4.98
N ASP A 55 0.00 2.09 -4.11
CA ASP A 55 -0.43 3.35 -3.51
C ASP A 55 0.70 4.03 -2.74
N MET A 56 1.43 3.27 -1.90
CA MET A 56 2.52 3.81 -1.11
C MET A 56 3.68 4.31 -1.97
N VAL A 57 4.07 3.53 -2.98
CA VAL A 57 5.16 3.92 -3.89
C VAL A 57 4.76 5.16 -4.68
N SER A 58 3.55 5.20 -5.26
CA SER A 58 3.05 6.38 -5.97
C SER A 58 3.01 7.61 -5.08
N GLY A 59 2.54 7.49 -3.83
CA GLY A 59 2.52 8.60 -2.88
C GLY A 59 3.90 9.13 -2.52
N ILE A 60 4.90 8.25 -2.35
CA ILE A 60 6.29 8.67 -2.10
C ILE A 60 6.83 9.46 -3.28
N PHE A 61 6.64 9.00 -4.51
CA PHE A 61 7.12 9.71 -5.70
C PHE A 61 6.41 11.05 -5.90
N MET A 62 5.09 11.12 -5.68
CA MET A 62 4.35 12.39 -5.77
C MET A 62 4.88 13.44 -4.79
N LEU A 63 5.16 13.03 -3.54
CA LEU A 63 5.73 13.91 -2.52
C LEU A 63 7.19 14.28 -2.82
N PHE A 64 7.96 13.35 -3.39
CA PHE A 64 9.36 13.57 -3.73
C PHE A 64 9.53 14.50 -4.94
N GLU A 65 8.66 14.38 -5.93
CA GLU A 65 8.69 15.17 -7.17
C GLU A 65 7.91 16.48 -7.06
N ASP A 66 7.25 16.75 -5.91
CA ASP A 66 6.44 17.94 -5.64
C ASP A 66 5.42 18.25 -6.76
N GLN A 67 4.75 17.20 -7.26
CA GLN A 67 3.80 17.34 -8.38
C GLN A 67 2.58 18.20 -8.01
N TYR A 68 2.20 18.22 -6.74
CA TYR A 68 1.15 19.03 -6.16
C TYR A 68 1.26 19.08 -4.64
N GLY A 69 0.84 20.21 -4.06
CA GLY A 69 0.83 20.45 -2.62
C GLY A 69 -0.56 20.62 -2.04
N VAL A 70 -0.64 20.69 -0.70
CA VAL A 70 -1.87 21.11 -0.01
C VAL A 70 -2.20 22.55 -0.39
N GLY A 71 -3.45 22.79 -0.79
CA GLY A 71 -3.92 24.08 -1.29
C GLY A 71 -3.91 24.21 -2.81
N ASP A 72 -3.29 23.28 -3.55
CA ASP A 72 -3.33 23.30 -5.02
C ASP A 72 -4.71 22.90 -5.53
N HIS A 73 -5.15 23.54 -6.61
CA HIS A 73 -6.36 23.17 -7.33
C HIS A 73 -5.99 22.20 -8.44
N ILE A 74 -6.41 20.95 -8.28
CA ILE A 74 -6.01 19.84 -9.14
C ILE A 74 -7.22 19.18 -9.80
N ILE A 75 -6.96 18.57 -10.96
CA ILE A 75 -7.86 17.61 -11.60
C ILE A 75 -7.19 16.24 -11.53
N ILE A 76 -7.86 15.29 -10.89
CA ILE A 76 -7.44 13.89 -10.80
C ILE A 76 -8.61 12.97 -11.16
N ASN A 77 -8.42 12.14 -12.17
CA ASN A 77 -9.47 11.26 -12.70
C ASN A 77 -10.74 12.07 -13.03
N GLU A 78 -11.86 11.79 -12.36
CA GLU A 78 -13.14 12.49 -12.52
C GLU A 78 -13.39 13.54 -11.41
N SER A 79 -12.42 13.72 -10.50
CA SER A 79 -12.52 14.65 -9.36
C SER A 79 -11.71 15.92 -9.63
N GLU A 80 -12.36 17.07 -9.49
CA GLU A 80 -11.71 18.39 -9.55
C GLU A 80 -11.95 19.14 -8.24
N GLY A 81 -10.90 19.76 -7.69
CA GLY A 81 -11.00 20.53 -6.45
C GLY A 81 -9.66 20.90 -5.84
N THR A 82 -9.70 21.38 -4.60
CA THR A 82 -8.52 21.80 -3.84
C THR A 82 -8.01 20.66 -2.97
N VAL A 83 -6.69 20.44 -2.98
CA VAL A 83 -6.03 19.44 -2.14
C VAL A 83 -6.08 19.88 -0.68
N GLU A 84 -6.61 19.02 0.19
CA GLU A 84 -6.65 19.28 1.63
C GLU A 84 -5.57 18.54 2.40
N SER A 85 -5.22 17.33 1.96
CA SER A 85 -4.16 16.56 2.58
C SER A 85 -3.54 15.61 1.57
N VAL A 86 -2.22 15.45 1.68
CA VAL A 86 -1.45 14.48 0.89
C VAL A 86 -0.86 13.49 1.86
N GLY A 87 -1.38 12.26 1.85
CA GLY A 87 -0.85 11.14 2.62
C GLY A 87 -0.02 10.19 1.75
N LEU A 88 0.67 9.24 2.38
CA LEU A 88 1.45 8.22 1.65
C LEU A 88 0.59 7.30 0.78
N ARG A 89 -0.65 7.00 1.20
CA ARG A 89 -1.56 6.08 0.48
C ARG A 89 -2.72 6.81 -0.22
N VAL A 90 -3.18 7.90 0.37
CA VAL A 90 -4.42 8.57 -0.02
C VAL A 90 -4.18 10.08 -0.01
N THR A 91 -4.67 10.74 -1.05
CA THR A 91 -4.79 12.20 -1.16
C THR A 91 -6.27 12.56 -1.04
N THR A 92 -6.56 13.63 -0.29
CA THR A 92 -7.92 14.13 -0.15
C THR A 92 -8.12 15.43 -0.91
N VAL A 93 -9.16 15.47 -1.74
CA VAL A 93 -9.48 16.63 -2.59
C VAL A 93 -10.90 17.08 -2.32
N ARG A 94 -11.09 18.37 -2.05
CA ARG A 94 -12.40 18.97 -1.81
C ARG A 94 -12.88 19.70 -3.06
N SER A 95 -13.99 19.25 -3.61
CA SER A 95 -14.67 19.88 -4.73
C SER A 95 -15.41 21.15 -4.30
N THR A 96 -15.77 22.00 -5.28
CA THR A 96 -16.46 23.28 -5.06
C THR A 96 -17.88 23.12 -4.50
N ASP A 97 -18.50 21.96 -4.72
CA ASP A 97 -19.78 21.56 -4.16
C ASP A 97 -19.68 21.08 -2.69
N GLY A 98 -18.47 21.03 -2.13
CA GLY A 98 -18.18 20.56 -0.78
C GLY A 98 -17.90 19.06 -0.65
N THR A 99 -17.94 18.30 -1.75
CA THR A 99 -17.64 16.86 -1.73
C THR A 99 -16.17 16.62 -1.42
N LEU A 100 -15.88 15.77 -0.43
CA LEU A 100 -14.51 15.36 -0.07
C LEU A 100 -14.19 14.00 -0.68
N TRP A 101 -13.30 14.00 -1.67
CA TRP A 101 -12.83 12.81 -2.36
C TRP A 101 -11.61 12.21 -1.67
N TYR A 102 -11.62 10.90 -1.48
CA TYR A 102 -10.48 10.13 -0.99
C TYR A 102 -9.90 9.33 -2.16
N VAL A 103 -8.79 9.79 -2.71
CA VAL A 103 -8.19 9.20 -3.90
C VAL A 103 -6.97 8.39 -3.51
N ARG A 104 -6.92 7.13 -3.93
CA ARG A 104 -5.74 6.28 -3.74
C ARG A 104 -4.63 6.74 -4.66
N ASN A 105 -3.44 6.93 -4.12
CA ASN A 105 -2.31 7.46 -4.87
C ASN A 105 -1.92 6.54 -6.04
N GLY A 106 -2.10 5.22 -5.91
CA GLY A 106 -1.78 4.26 -6.97
C GLY A 106 -2.78 4.29 -8.14
N GLU A 107 -3.88 5.02 -8.01
CA GLU A 107 -4.88 5.21 -9.07
C GLU A 107 -4.76 6.58 -9.77
N ILE A 108 -3.85 7.45 -9.31
CA ILE A 108 -3.59 8.73 -9.98
C ILE A 108 -2.58 8.46 -11.09
N LEU A 109 -3.09 8.11 -12.27
CA LEU A 109 -2.26 7.88 -13.48
C LEU A 109 -1.89 9.19 -14.19
N LYS A 110 -2.75 10.20 -14.05
CA LYS A 110 -2.57 11.52 -14.64
C LYS A 110 -3.19 12.57 -13.71
N LEU A 111 -2.45 13.65 -13.48
CA LEU A 111 -2.85 14.79 -12.68
C LEU A 111 -2.63 16.06 -13.51
N GLY A 112 -3.60 16.98 -13.44
CA GLY A 112 -3.42 18.36 -13.89
C GLY A 112 -3.41 19.29 -12.69
N ASN A 113 -2.30 19.98 -12.45
CA ASN A 113 -2.22 21.05 -11.45
C ASN A 113 -2.54 22.39 -12.12
N LYS A 114 -3.61 23.07 -11.67
CA LYS A 114 -4.01 24.39 -12.20
C LYS A 114 -3.41 25.56 -11.41
N SER A 115 -2.77 25.30 -10.28
CA SER A 115 -2.15 26.31 -9.43
C SER A 115 -0.69 26.58 -9.79
N GLN A 116 -0.04 25.63 -10.48
CA GLN A 116 1.35 25.77 -10.91
C GLN A 116 1.42 26.41 -12.32
N PRO A 117 2.41 27.30 -12.57
CA PRO A 117 2.58 28.00 -13.85
C PRO A 117 3.13 27.11 -14.98
#